data_AF-A0A4U5ULF1-F1
#
_entry.id   AF-A0A4U5ULF1-F1
#
_cell.length_a   1.000
_cell.length_b   1.000
_cell.length_c   1.000
_cell.angle_alpha   90.00
_cell.angle_beta   90.00
_cell.angle_gamma   90.00
#
_symmetry.space_group_name_H-M   'P 1'
#
loop_
_entity.id
_entity.type
_entity.pdbx_description
1 polymer ?
#
loop_
_entity_poly.entity_id
_entity_poly.type
_entity_poly.pdbx_seq_one_letter_code
_entity_poly.pdbx_strand_id
1 'polypeptide(L)'
;MTLTLPDQQYLSQIKEFLHGSFDGFQLDSSYQQLSTNLVFHTWVAYWGVGIPDGTRPFNGKLLDYVSKIKRQAVMLEAQHIPNAIVYSRLQLPKEEEMTLLANFADEGNIVLLCLEDMTYSIPPSSYSNHYSTTFKLLDHLRLAVINHAPAVLEELRRKALCEHKDQYVSFLDSNGGNAIMYADIDIVFTADRVPVVCAKNGMCSYPEPNDDIFMYGDMSDEVDISPELMKKITDHSSVFERDWEAITNYIMRDKAYDVATAITRELGIKNNPCVARGENCMLLVAYSSVPLFRTCVSGGSMVVDLHRTDTEFYRENHTLIYLQLIPYMKHMSDCTWV
;
A
#
# COMPACT_ATOMS: atom_id res chain seq x y z
N MET A 1 -10.80 2.50 18.53
CA MET A 1 -9.94 1.53 19.24
C MET A 1 -8.62 2.24 19.56
N THR A 2 -7.97 1.95 20.70
CA THR A 2 -6.68 2.56 21.10
C THR A 2 -5.51 1.78 20.51
N LEU A 3 -4.49 2.49 19.99
CA LEU A 3 -3.19 1.92 19.62
C LEU A 3 -2.65 1.01 20.74
N THR A 4 -1.96 -0.08 20.39
CA THR A 4 -1.24 -0.87 21.41
C THR A 4 -0.11 -0.04 22.02
N LEU A 5 0.28 -0.34 23.27
CA LEU A 5 1.33 0.41 23.96
C LEU A 5 2.65 0.49 23.15
N PRO A 6 3.12 -0.60 22.49
CA PRO A 6 4.29 -0.54 21.60
C PRO A 6 4.10 0.44 20.43
N ASP A 7 2.92 0.46 19.80
CA ASP A 7 2.65 1.37 18.68
C ASP A 7 2.60 2.82 19.13
N GLN A 8 2.05 3.08 20.32
CA GLN A 8 2.03 4.42 20.90
C GLN A 8 3.43 4.93 21.17
N GLN A 9 4.30 4.08 21.73
CA GLN A 9 5.69 4.43 21.99
C GLN A 9 6.45 4.69 20.69
N TYR A 10 6.30 3.80 19.71
CA TYR A 10 6.97 3.94 18.42
C TYR A 10 6.50 5.17 17.64
N LEU A 11 5.18 5.40 17.55
CA LEU A 11 4.64 6.60 16.94
C LEU A 11 5.09 7.88 17.67
N SER A 12 5.25 7.84 18.99
CA SER A 12 5.79 8.98 19.74
C SER A 12 7.24 9.29 19.36
N GLN A 13 8.08 8.27 19.17
CA GLN A 13 9.45 8.45 18.68
C GLN A 13 9.48 9.05 17.26
N ILE A 14 8.61 8.58 16.37
CA ILE A 14 8.47 9.16 15.02
C ILE A 14 8.10 10.64 15.11
N LYS A 15 7.14 11.01 15.97
CA LYS A 15 6.71 12.41 16.16
C LYS A 15 7.83 13.29 16.67
N GLU A 16 8.56 12.84 17.70
CA GLU A 16 9.70 13.56 18.26
C GLU A 16 10.79 13.80 17.20
N PHE A 17 11.11 12.76 16.42
CA PHE A 17 12.05 12.86 15.31
C PHE A 17 11.59 13.87 14.24
N LEU A 18 10.33 13.78 13.80
CA LEU A 18 9.80 14.66 12.76
C LEU A 18 9.81 16.13 13.21
N HIS A 19 9.39 16.42 14.44
CA HIS A 19 9.43 17.77 15.01
C HIS A 19 10.86 18.31 15.15
N GLY A 20 11.84 17.44 15.43
CA GLY A 20 13.24 17.84 15.58
C GLY A 20 13.98 18.01 14.25
N SER A 21 13.54 17.32 13.19
CA SER A 21 14.22 17.26 11.89
C SER A 21 13.59 18.13 10.81
N PHE A 22 12.31 18.51 10.97
CA PHE A 22 11.56 19.28 9.99
C PHE A 22 10.91 20.50 10.65
N ASP A 23 11.56 21.66 10.49
CA ASP A 23 11.10 22.92 11.05
C ASP A 23 9.65 23.23 10.63
N GLY A 24 8.78 23.45 11.62
CA GLY A 24 7.38 23.81 11.39
C GLY A 24 6.43 22.63 11.14
N PHE A 25 6.92 21.39 11.03
CA PHE A 25 6.05 20.23 10.94
C PHE A 25 5.32 19.99 12.26
N GLN A 26 3.99 19.85 12.22
CA GLN A 26 3.17 19.47 13.36
C GLN A 26 2.01 18.58 12.91
N LEU A 27 1.66 17.60 13.74
CA LEU A 27 0.44 16.81 13.57
C LEU A 27 -0.76 17.62 14.08
N ASP A 28 -1.33 18.43 13.20
CA ASP A 28 -2.53 19.23 13.47
C ASP A 28 -3.83 18.40 13.45
N SER A 29 -4.98 19.07 13.56
CA SER A 29 -6.30 18.43 13.57
C SER A 29 -6.69 17.77 12.25
N SER A 30 -5.94 17.96 11.16
CA SER A 30 -6.19 17.28 9.89
C SER A 30 -5.70 15.83 9.90
N TYR A 31 -4.82 15.44 10.83
CA TYR A 31 -4.35 14.07 10.95
C TYR A 31 -5.37 13.18 11.69
N GLN A 32 -5.59 11.98 11.14
CA GLN A 32 -6.53 11.00 11.67
C GLN A 32 -5.84 9.65 11.87
N GLN A 33 -6.28 8.90 12.88
CA GLN A 33 -5.89 7.51 13.04
C GLN A 33 -6.75 6.62 12.15
N LEU A 34 -6.09 5.88 11.27
CA LEU A 34 -6.66 4.94 10.34
C LEU A 34 -6.48 3.53 10.87
N SER A 35 -7.58 2.82 11.01
CA SER A 35 -7.65 1.42 11.42
C SER A 35 -8.36 0.65 10.32
N THR A 36 -7.74 -0.41 9.83
CA THR A 36 -8.24 -1.17 8.69
C THR A 36 -9.50 -1.94 9.06
N ASN A 37 -10.60 -1.66 8.36
CA ASN A 37 -11.85 -2.41 8.45
C ASN A 37 -11.89 -3.57 7.44
N LEU A 38 -11.30 -3.39 6.26
CA LEU A 38 -11.30 -4.34 5.16
C LEU A 38 -9.99 -4.21 4.39
N VAL A 39 -9.35 -5.34 4.09
CA VAL A 39 -8.28 -5.41 3.08
C VAL A 39 -8.87 -5.94 1.79
N PHE A 40 -8.58 -5.29 0.67
CA PHE A 40 -8.94 -5.81 -0.64
C PHE A 40 -7.76 -5.79 -1.61
N HIS A 41 -7.76 -6.78 -2.49
CA HIS A 41 -6.85 -6.92 -3.61
C HIS A 41 -7.64 -6.77 -4.91
N THR A 42 -6.94 -6.42 -6.00
CA THR A 42 -7.55 -6.39 -7.33
C THR A 42 -6.87 -7.36 -8.28
N TRP A 43 -7.64 -7.96 -9.18
CA TRP A 43 -7.08 -8.78 -10.26
C TRP A 43 -7.75 -8.51 -11.61
N VAL A 44 -6.94 -8.40 -12.65
CA VAL A 44 -7.39 -8.37 -14.04
C VAL A 44 -6.55 -9.37 -14.81
N ALA A 45 -7.21 -10.23 -15.60
CA ALA A 45 -6.54 -11.29 -16.33
C ALA A 45 -5.75 -10.75 -17.52
N TYR A 46 -4.54 -10.27 -17.26
CA TYR A 46 -3.60 -9.92 -18.33
C TYR A 46 -3.12 -11.19 -19.03
N TRP A 47 -3.19 -11.21 -20.37
CA TRP A 47 -2.95 -12.41 -21.20
C TRP A 47 -3.85 -13.61 -20.89
N GLY A 48 -5.02 -13.38 -20.29
CA GLY A 48 -5.98 -14.44 -19.96
C GLY A 48 -5.51 -15.41 -18.88
N VAL A 49 -4.63 -14.96 -17.99
CA VAL A 49 -4.16 -15.73 -16.85
C VAL A 49 -4.88 -15.28 -15.57
N GLY A 50 -5.44 -16.23 -14.82
CA GLY A 50 -5.91 -15.99 -13.46
C GLY A 50 -4.77 -15.66 -12.48
N ILE A 51 -5.09 -15.49 -11.19
CA ILE A 51 -4.08 -15.24 -10.16
C ILE A 51 -3.09 -16.43 -10.14
N PRO A 52 -1.77 -16.19 -10.30
CA PRO A 52 -0.76 -17.25 -10.23
C PRO A 52 -0.87 -18.07 -8.95
N ASP A 53 -0.89 -19.39 -9.08
CA ASP A 53 -1.07 -20.37 -8.01
C ASP A 53 0.11 -21.35 -7.88
N GLY A 54 1.24 -21.03 -8.52
CA GLY A 54 2.44 -21.86 -8.52
C GLY A 54 2.37 -23.10 -9.41
N THR A 55 1.30 -23.33 -10.17
CA THR A 55 1.17 -24.52 -11.04
C THR A 55 1.81 -24.35 -12.42
N ARG A 56 1.91 -23.10 -12.90
CA ARG A 56 2.49 -22.76 -14.21
C ARG A 56 3.24 -21.43 -14.17
N PRO A 57 4.25 -21.24 -15.05
CA PRO A 57 4.97 -19.97 -15.12
C PRO A 57 4.07 -18.81 -15.54
N PHE A 58 4.18 -17.71 -14.81
CA PHE A 58 3.64 -16.39 -15.17
C PHE A 58 4.81 -15.52 -15.65
N ASN A 59 4.82 -15.16 -16.94
CA ASN A 59 5.91 -14.40 -17.56
C ASN A 59 7.32 -15.00 -17.28
N GLY A 60 7.44 -16.33 -17.38
CA GLY A 60 8.70 -17.04 -17.16
C GLY A 60 9.10 -17.25 -15.68
N LYS A 61 8.32 -16.74 -14.72
CA LYS A 61 8.54 -16.95 -13.28
C LYS A 61 7.44 -17.84 -12.69
N LEU A 62 7.80 -18.75 -11.80
CA LEU A 62 6.82 -19.55 -11.06
C LEU A 62 6.34 -18.75 -9.84
N LEU A 63 5.25 -18.01 -10.00
CA LEU A 63 4.66 -17.17 -8.95
C LEU A 63 3.48 -17.90 -8.31
N ASP A 64 3.35 -17.77 -6.99
CA ASP A 64 2.25 -18.34 -6.21
C ASP A 64 1.63 -17.26 -5.30
N TYR A 65 0.84 -16.41 -5.94
CA TYR A 65 0.08 -15.34 -5.30
C TYR A 65 -1.13 -15.87 -4.53
N VAL A 66 -1.73 -16.98 -4.98
CA VAL A 66 -2.84 -17.61 -4.25
C VAL A 66 -2.41 -18.01 -2.83
N SER A 67 -1.32 -18.77 -2.68
CA SER A 67 -0.84 -19.16 -1.36
C SER A 67 -0.42 -17.96 -0.51
N LYS A 68 0.13 -16.91 -1.14
CA LYS A 68 0.46 -15.66 -0.44
C LYS A 68 -0.79 -14.99 0.13
N ILE A 69 -1.83 -14.81 -0.68
CA ILE A 69 -3.10 -14.20 -0.25
C ILE A 69 -3.70 -15.00 0.90
N LYS A 70 -3.74 -16.34 0.81
CA LYS A 70 -4.23 -17.21 1.89
C LYS A 70 -3.44 -17.03 3.20
N ARG A 71 -2.10 -17.01 3.13
CA ARG A 71 -1.26 -16.78 4.33
C ARG A 71 -1.53 -15.43 4.98
N GLN A 72 -1.69 -14.37 4.18
CA GLN A 72 -2.02 -13.03 4.68
C GLN A 72 -3.43 -13.01 5.29
N ALA A 73 -4.38 -13.73 4.69
CA ALA A 73 -5.73 -13.82 5.21
C ALA A 73 -5.76 -14.44 6.62
N VAL A 74 -4.96 -15.48 6.89
CA VAL A 74 -4.84 -16.07 8.25
C VAL A 74 -4.41 -15.03 9.29
N MET A 75 -3.41 -14.18 8.96
CA MET A 75 -2.96 -13.09 9.83
C MET A 75 -4.07 -12.04 10.04
N LEU A 76 -4.83 -11.72 8.99
CA LEU A 76 -5.92 -10.75 9.05
C LEU A 76 -7.12 -11.28 9.86
N GLU A 77 -7.43 -12.57 9.73
CA GLU A 77 -8.46 -13.23 10.52
C GLU A 77 -8.14 -13.20 12.02
N ALA A 78 -6.87 -13.35 12.41
CA ALA A 78 -6.45 -13.20 13.82
C ALA A 78 -6.74 -11.80 14.39
N GLN A 79 -6.93 -10.80 13.53
CA GLN A 79 -7.33 -9.43 13.89
C GLN A 79 -8.80 -9.12 13.56
N HIS A 80 -9.58 -10.12 13.14
CA HIS A 80 -10.95 -9.95 12.67
C HIS A 80 -11.07 -8.99 11.48
N ILE A 81 -10.06 -8.94 10.61
CA ILE A 81 -10.08 -8.14 9.38
C ILE A 81 -10.47 -9.05 8.20
N PRO A 82 -11.64 -8.82 7.57
CA PRO A 82 -12.04 -9.55 6.38
C PRO A 82 -11.18 -9.17 5.17
N ASN A 83 -11.12 -10.09 4.19
CA ASN A 83 -10.41 -9.92 2.94
C ASN A 83 -11.36 -9.93 1.74
N ALA A 84 -11.05 -9.15 0.72
CA ALA A 84 -11.75 -9.23 -0.55
C ALA A 84 -10.79 -9.32 -1.74
N ILE A 85 -11.21 -10.04 -2.77
CA ILE A 85 -10.55 -9.99 -4.07
C ILE A 85 -11.57 -9.45 -5.06
N VAL A 86 -11.31 -8.25 -5.58
CA VAL A 86 -12.14 -7.65 -6.62
C VAL A 86 -11.50 -7.93 -7.97
N TYR A 87 -12.16 -8.72 -8.82
CA TYR A 87 -11.62 -9.12 -10.11
C TYR A 87 -12.51 -8.73 -11.28
N SER A 88 -11.94 -8.66 -12.48
CA SER A 88 -12.69 -8.49 -13.73
C SER A 88 -12.64 -9.77 -14.55
N ARG A 89 -13.77 -10.15 -15.16
CA ARG A 89 -13.85 -11.22 -16.16
C ARG A 89 -13.25 -10.82 -17.51
N LEU A 90 -12.85 -9.56 -17.69
CA LEU A 90 -12.24 -9.13 -18.93
C LEU A 90 -11.00 -9.97 -19.25
N GLN A 91 -11.05 -10.66 -20.38
CA GLN A 91 -10.05 -11.64 -20.83
C GLN A 91 -9.83 -12.87 -19.93
N LEU A 92 -10.55 -13.04 -18.82
CA LEU A 92 -10.41 -14.22 -17.96
C LEU A 92 -11.13 -15.41 -18.62
N PRO A 93 -10.43 -16.48 -19.04
CA PRO A 93 -11.08 -17.68 -19.52
C PRO A 93 -11.99 -18.29 -18.46
N LYS A 94 -13.09 -18.93 -18.87
CA LYS A 94 -14.03 -19.55 -17.94
C LYS A 94 -13.38 -20.58 -17.01
N GLU A 95 -12.42 -21.36 -17.52
CA GLU A 95 -11.67 -22.34 -16.72
C GLU A 95 -10.81 -21.66 -15.65
N GLU A 96 -10.17 -20.53 -15.99
CA GLU A 96 -9.40 -19.73 -15.04
C GLU A 96 -10.27 -19.08 -13.98
N GLU A 97 -11.47 -18.63 -14.35
CA GLU A 97 -12.45 -18.13 -13.38
C GLU A 97 -12.89 -19.24 -12.42
N MET A 98 -13.17 -20.45 -12.92
CA MET A 98 -13.52 -21.58 -12.06
C MET A 98 -12.38 -21.93 -11.10
N THR A 99 -11.13 -21.94 -11.57
CA THR A 99 -9.95 -22.15 -10.72
C THR A 99 -9.80 -21.05 -9.67
N LEU A 100 -9.97 -19.78 -10.06
CA LEU A 100 -9.95 -18.64 -9.14
C LEU A 100 -10.99 -18.81 -8.02
N LEU A 101 -12.24 -19.12 -8.38
CA LEU A 101 -13.32 -19.32 -7.40
C LEU A 101 -13.04 -20.53 -6.49
N ALA A 102 -12.58 -21.65 -7.06
CA ALA A 102 -12.24 -22.85 -6.32
C ALA A 102 -11.09 -22.63 -5.33
N ASN A 103 -10.08 -21.84 -5.71
CA ASN A 103 -8.93 -21.53 -4.87
C ASN A 103 -9.33 -20.84 -3.55
N PHE A 104 -10.44 -20.11 -3.50
CA PHE A 104 -10.86 -19.35 -2.32
C PHE A 104 -12.23 -19.77 -1.76
N ALA A 105 -12.83 -20.84 -2.28
CA ALA A 105 -14.16 -21.29 -1.88
C ALA A 105 -14.24 -21.61 -0.37
N ASP A 106 -13.24 -22.33 0.13
CA ASP A 106 -13.18 -22.80 1.51
C ASP A 106 -12.60 -21.76 2.50
N GLU A 107 -12.18 -20.59 2.01
CA GLU A 107 -11.57 -19.56 2.84
C GLU A 107 -12.67 -18.69 3.49
N GLY A 108 -12.96 -18.92 4.78
CA GLY A 108 -14.06 -18.26 5.49
C GLY A 108 -13.92 -16.75 5.64
N ASN A 109 -12.70 -16.22 5.51
CA ASN A 109 -12.35 -14.81 5.68
C ASN A 109 -12.09 -14.06 4.36
N ILE A 110 -12.25 -14.71 3.20
CA ILE A 110 -12.07 -14.11 1.87
C ILE A 110 -13.38 -14.16 1.08
N VAL A 111 -13.77 -13.03 0.45
CA VAL A 111 -14.90 -12.96 -0.48
C VAL A 111 -14.43 -12.42 -1.84
N LEU A 112 -14.87 -13.07 -2.92
CA LEU A 112 -14.51 -12.67 -4.29
C LEU A 112 -15.63 -11.84 -4.91
N LEU A 113 -15.34 -10.63 -5.38
CA LEU A 113 -16.28 -9.79 -6.08
C LEU A 113 -15.89 -9.61 -7.54
N CYS A 114 -16.80 -9.95 -8.44
CA CYS A 114 -16.61 -9.71 -9.87
C CYS A 114 -17.13 -8.32 -10.22
N LEU A 115 -16.29 -7.48 -10.83
CA LEU A 115 -16.62 -6.12 -11.25
C LEU A 115 -17.91 -6.09 -12.09
N GLU A 116 -18.05 -7.04 -13.02
CA GLU A 116 -19.18 -7.12 -13.93
C GLU A 116 -20.49 -7.53 -13.24
N ASP A 117 -20.43 -8.12 -12.04
CA ASP A 117 -21.62 -8.47 -11.24
C ASP A 117 -22.07 -7.32 -10.33
N MET A 118 -21.20 -6.34 -10.08
CA MET A 118 -21.43 -5.25 -9.13
C MET A 118 -21.97 -3.97 -9.76
N THR A 119 -22.67 -4.05 -10.89
CA THR A 119 -23.07 -2.87 -11.68
C THR A 119 -23.90 -1.82 -10.91
N TYR A 120 -24.54 -2.19 -9.81
CA TYR A 120 -25.25 -1.27 -8.92
C TYR A 120 -24.32 -0.60 -7.89
N SER A 121 -23.33 -1.32 -7.38
CA SER A 121 -22.37 -0.81 -6.39
C SER A 121 -21.25 -0.02 -7.03
N ILE A 122 -20.76 -0.47 -8.19
CA ILE A 122 -19.79 0.21 -9.03
C ILE A 122 -20.43 0.37 -10.42
N PRO A 123 -21.01 1.54 -10.73
CA PRO A 123 -21.61 1.80 -12.03
C PRO A 123 -20.58 1.68 -13.15
N PRO A 124 -20.94 1.10 -14.33
CA PRO A 124 -20.03 0.98 -15.47
C PRO A 124 -19.35 2.28 -15.89
N SER A 125 -20.01 3.43 -15.74
CA SER A 125 -19.43 4.76 -16.00
C SER A 125 -18.18 5.07 -15.16
N SER A 126 -17.96 4.36 -14.05
CA SER A 126 -16.80 4.53 -13.18
C SER A 126 -15.53 3.92 -13.75
N TYR A 127 -15.63 2.97 -14.69
CA TYR A 127 -14.49 2.23 -15.24
C TYR A 127 -14.53 2.03 -16.76
N SER A 128 -15.63 2.41 -17.45
CA SER A 128 -15.83 2.16 -18.88
C SER A 128 -14.72 2.72 -19.78
N ASN A 129 -14.18 3.89 -19.44
CA ASN A 129 -13.10 4.53 -20.21
C ASN A 129 -11.77 3.77 -20.14
N HIS A 130 -11.64 2.86 -19.18
CA HIS A 130 -10.44 2.10 -18.89
C HIS A 130 -10.65 0.59 -18.96
N TYR A 131 -11.89 0.16 -19.26
CA TYR A 131 -12.30 -1.21 -19.46
C TYR A 131 -11.71 -1.75 -20.77
N SER A 132 -10.42 -2.05 -20.70
CA SER A 132 -9.58 -2.48 -21.81
C SER A 132 -8.60 -3.51 -21.31
N THR A 133 -8.01 -4.25 -22.24
CA THR A 133 -7.13 -5.39 -21.98
C THR A 133 -5.71 -4.94 -21.63
N THR A 134 -5.59 -3.94 -20.76
CA THR A 134 -4.34 -3.28 -20.37
C THR A 134 -4.20 -3.28 -18.85
N PHE A 135 -2.97 -3.16 -18.35
CA PHE A 135 -2.69 -3.01 -16.91
C PHE A 135 -3.45 -1.83 -16.26
N LYS A 136 -3.85 -0.84 -17.08
CA LYS A 136 -4.63 0.30 -16.60
C LYS A 136 -5.91 -0.15 -15.90
N LEU A 137 -6.59 -1.21 -16.33
CA LEU A 137 -7.83 -1.61 -15.65
C LEU A 137 -7.59 -1.99 -14.18
N LEU A 138 -6.44 -2.58 -13.85
CA LEU A 138 -6.07 -2.89 -12.46
C LEU A 138 -5.98 -1.59 -11.64
N ASP A 139 -5.27 -0.59 -12.16
CA ASP A 139 -5.12 0.71 -11.52
C ASP A 139 -6.47 1.39 -11.28
N HIS A 140 -7.40 1.27 -12.23
CA HIS A 140 -8.69 1.94 -12.15
C HIS A 140 -9.68 1.17 -11.28
N LEU A 141 -9.56 -0.16 -11.23
CA LEU A 141 -10.39 -1.01 -10.40
C LEU A 141 -10.19 -0.68 -8.91
N ARG A 142 -8.94 -0.50 -8.45
CA ARG A 142 -8.69 -0.07 -7.07
C ARG A 142 -9.33 1.28 -6.74
N LEU A 143 -9.28 2.24 -7.67
CA LEU A 143 -9.91 3.56 -7.48
C LEU A 143 -11.43 3.45 -7.47
N ALA A 144 -12.01 2.64 -8.35
CA ALA A 144 -13.45 2.42 -8.42
C ALA A 144 -13.98 1.81 -7.11
N VAL A 145 -13.27 0.84 -6.54
CA VAL A 145 -13.62 0.22 -5.26
C VAL A 145 -13.59 1.25 -4.13
N ILE A 146 -12.52 2.05 -4.00
CA ILE A 146 -12.43 3.09 -2.96
C ILE A 146 -13.50 4.17 -3.15
N ASN A 147 -13.69 4.63 -4.39
CA ASN A 147 -14.68 5.65 -4.71
C ASN A 147 -16.10 5.22 -4.34
N HIS A 148 -16.41 3.91 -4.40
CA HIS A 148 -17.72 3.37 -4.06
C HIS A 148 -17.71 2.52 -2.79
N ALA A 149 -16.74 2.72 -1.91
CA ALA A 149 -16.49 1.83 -0.77
C ALA A 149 -17.76 1.50 0.04
N PRO A 150 -18.65 2.44 0.41
CA PRO A 150 -19.87 2.10 1.14
C PRO A 150 -20.77 1.09 0.41
N ALA A 151 -20.96 1.23 -0.90
CA ALA A 151 -21.77 0.31 -1.69
C ALA A 151 -21.08 -1.04 -1.93
N VAL A 152 -19.75 -1.04 -2.01
CA VAL A 152 -18.95 -2.28 -2.08
C VAL A 152 -19.04 -3.06 -0.77
N LEU A 153 -19.03 -2.40 0.38
CA LEU A 153 -19.20 -3.07 1.68
C LEU A 153 -20.54 -3.81 1.79
N GLU A 154 -21.62 -3.16 1.35
CA GLU A 154 -22.95 -3.80 1.31
C GLU A 154 -22.98 -5.02 0.39
N GLU A 155 -22.30 -4.94 -0.75
CA GLU A 155 -22.22 -6.03 -1.71
C GLU A 155 -21.36 -7.19 -1.18
N LEU A 156 -20.26 -6.91 -0.47
CA LEU A 156 -19.49 -7.90 0.26
C LEU A 156 -20.34 -8.60 1.31
N ARG A 157 -21.08 -7.85 2.12
CA ARG A 157 -21.98 -8.40 3.15
C ARG A 157 -23.03 -9.32 2.51
N ARG A 158 -23.68 -8.85 1.45
CA ARG A 158 -24.68 -9.62 0.71
C ARG A 158 -24.09 -10.92 0.17
N LYS A 159 -22.91 -10.85 -0.46
CA LYS A 159 -22.26 -12.02 -1.03
C LYS A 159 -21.81 -13.02 0.03
N ALA A 160 -21.20 -12.54 1.12
CA ALA A 160 -20.79 -13.39 2.24
C ALA A 160 -21.97 -14.15 2.84
N LEU A 161 -23.13 -13.50 3.03
CA LEU A 161 -24.35 -14.17 3.51
C LEU A 161 -24.85 -15.24 2.53
N CYS A 162 -24.81 -14.98 1.22
CA CYS A 162 -25.17 -15.97 0.20
C CYS A 162 -24.22 -17.17 0.17
N GLU A 163 -22.94 -16.96 0.53
CA GLU A 163 -21.90 -17.99 0.60
C GLU A 163 -21.82 -18.66 1.98
N HIS A 164 -22.75 -18.35 2.90
CA HIS A 164 -22.77 -18.85 4.28
C HIS A 164 -21.48 -18.55 5.08
N LYS A 165 -20.84 -17.40 4.79
CA LYS A 165 -19.63 -16.91 5.48
C LYS A 165 -20.01 -15.97 6.64
N ASP A 166 -20.70 -16.49 7.65
CA ASP A 166 -21.21 -15.67 8.77
C ASP A 166 -20.09 -14.98 9.57
N GLN A 167 -18.94 -15.64 9.71
CA GLN A 167 -17.75 -15.08 10.36
C GLN A 167 -17.24 -13.82 9.64
N TYR A 168 -17.24 -13.84 8.31
CA TYR A 168 -16.85 -12.70 7.48
C TYR A 168 -17.72 -11.47 7.77
N VAL A 169 -19.04 -11.67 7.82
CA VAL A 169 -20.02 -10.61 8.11
C VAL A 169 -19.80 -10.06 9.51
N SER A 170 -19.60 -10.94 10.49
CA SER A 170 -19.28 -10.55 11.87
C SER A 170 -18.03 -9.67 11.92
N PHE A 171 -16.96 -10.06 11.22
CA PHE A 171 -15.72 -9.28 11.15
C PHE A 171 -15.94 -7.91 10.53
N LEU A 172 -16.63 -7.86 9.38
CA LEU A 172 -16.90 -6.63 8.66
C LEU A 172 -17.68 -5.61 9.51
N ASP A 173 -18.67 -6.07 10.28
CA ASP A 173 -19.56 -5.22 11.06
C ASP A 173 -19.00 -4.81 12.43
N SER A 174 -18.04 -5.57 12.99
CA SER A 174 -17.64 -5.42 14.40
C SER A 174 -16.16 -5.22 14.69
N ASN A 175 -15.27 -5.26 13.70
CA ASN A 175 -13.83 -5.08 13.94
C ASN A 175 -13.42 -3.65 14.35
N GLY A 176 -14.33 -2.68 14.27
CA GLY A 176 -14.11 -1.31 14.72
C GLY A 176 -13.14 -0.50 13.86
N GLY A 177 -12.74 -1.03 12.69
CA GLY A 177 -11.97 -0.30 11.69
C GLY A 177 -12.77 0.84 11.07
N ASN A 178 -12.07 1.87 10.60
CA ASN A 178 -12.67 3.06 9.99
C ASN A 178 -12.18 3.33 8.55
N ALA A 179 -11.30 2.49 8.03
CA ALA A 179 -10.66 2.68 6.73
C ALA A 179 -10.67 1.41 5.87
N ILE A 180 -10.79 1.60 4.56
CA ILE A 180 -10.60 0.55 3.56
C ILE A 180 -9.14 0.55 3.09
N MET A 181 -8.53 -0.63 3.05
CA MET A 181 -7.17 -0.83 2.57
C MET A 181 -7.20 -1.55 1.21
N TYR A 182 -6.70 -0.90 0.16
CA TYR A 182 -6.19 -1.59 -1.02
C TYR A 182 -4.77 -2.05 -0.72
N ALA A 183 -4.45 -3.30 -0.98
CA ALA A 183 -3.08 -3.78 -1.03
C ALA A 183 -2.86 -4.49 -2.37
N ASP A 184 -1.81 -4.10 -3.09
CA ASP A 184 -1.38 -4.85 -4.25
C ASP A 184 -0.99 -6.27 -3.82
N ILE A 185 -1.15 -7.23 -4.72
CA ILE A 185 -0.77 -8.62 -4.47
C ILE A 185 0.75 -8.72 -4.28
N ASP A 186 1.52 -7.72 -4.72
CA ASP A 186 2.97 -7.62 -4.51
C ASP A 186 3.36 -7.01 -3.15
N ILE A 187 2.41 -6.49 -2.35
CA ILE A 187 2.68 -6.12 -0.95
C ILE A 187 2.72 -7.37 -0.06
N VAL A 188 3.73 -7.51 0.78
CA VAL A 188 3.86 -8.58 1.77
C VAL A 188 3.65 -7.98 3.17
N PHE A 189 2.67 -8.49 3.92
CA PHE A 189 2.59 -8.21 5.36
C PHE A 189 3.64 -9.05 6.11
N THR A 190 4.60 -8.38 6.76
CA THR A 190 5.75 -9.00 7.43
C THR A 190 5.53 -9.21 8.92
N ALA A 191 4.62 -8.43 9.51
CA ALA A 191 4.22 -8.56 10.91
C ALA A 191 2.97 -9.45 11.07
N ASP A 192 2.71 -9.84 12.31
CA ASP A 192 1.51 -10.58 12.73
C ASP A 192 0.24 -9.68 12.79
N ARG A 193 0.34 -8.44 12.31
CA ARG A 193 -0.73 -7.45 12.35
C ARG A 193 -0.65 -6.37 11.28
N VAL A 194 -1.78 -5.70 11.03
CA VAL A 194 -1.86 -4.48 10.21
C VAL A 194 -1.76 -3.26 11.13
N PRO A 195 -0.93 -2.26 10.80
CA PRO A 195 -0.75 -1.11 11.68
C PRO A 195 -1.97 -0.20 11.66
N VAL A 196 -2.19 0.49 12.78
CA VAL A 196 -2.98 1.71 12.79
C VAL A 196 -2.08 2.85 12.33
N VAL A 197 -2.52 3.60 11.33
CA VAL A 197 -1.71 4.63 10.66
C VAL A 197 -2.24 6.01 10.97
N CYS A 198 -1.39 6.92 11.41
CA CYS A 198 -1.70 8.34 11.52
C CYS A 198 -1.43 9.02 10.18
N ALA A 199 -2.49 9.50 9.51
CA ALA A 199 -2.42 10.06 8.18
C ALA A 199 -3.20 11.38 8.05
N LYS A 200 -2.65 12.32 7.27
CA LYS A 200 -3.28 13.60 6.98
C LYS A 200 -4.56 13.39 6.17
N ASN A 201 -5.61 14.14 6.52
CA ASN A 201 -6.93 14.08 5.89
C ASN A 201 -7.57 12.68 5.88
N GLY A 202 -7.08 11.76 6.72
CA GLY A 202 -7.58 10.39 6.81
C GLY A 202 -7.32 9.54 5.56
N MET A 203 -6.23 9.81 4.82
CA MET A 203 -5.87 9.05 3.64
C MET A 203 -4.35 8.94 3.49
N CYS A 204 -3.85 7.76 3.15
CA CYS A 204 -2.43 7.55 2.86
C CYS A 204 -2.23 6.52 1.74
N SER A 205 -1.14 6.64 1.00
CA SER A 205 -0.67 5.62 0.07
C SER A 205 0.64 5.01 0.56
N TYR A 206 1.04 3.86 0.01
CA TYR A 206 2.38 3.31 0.31
C TYR A 206 3.46 4.29 -0.15
N PRO A 207 4.45 4.60 0.69
CA PRO A 207 5.61 5.38 0.29
C PRO A 207 6.73 4.41 -0.15
N GLU A 208 7.06 4.40 -1.44
CA GLU A 208 8.16 3.60 -1.99
C GLU A 208 9.50 4.22 -1.56
N PRO A 209 10.48 3.45 -1.05
CA PRO A 209 11.82 3.96 -0.79
C PRO A 209 12.37 4.74 -1.99
N ASN A 210 12.96 5.89 -1.72
CA ASN A 210 13.46 6.77 -2.77
C ASN A 210 14.92 6.45 -3.08
N ASP A 211 15.11 5.38 -3.83
CA ASP A 211 16.42 4.91 -4.26
C ASP A 211 17.19 6.00 -5.04
N ASP A 212 16.49 6.71 -5.93
CA ASP A 212 17.06 7.68 -6.86
C ASP A 212 17.58 8.97 -6.19
N ILE A 213 17.13 9.31 -4.98
CA ILE A 213 17.52 10.58 -4.33
C ILE A 213 18.03 10.37 -2.91
N PHE A 214 17.38 9.50 -2.14
CA PHE A 214 17.72 9.29 -0.74
C PHE A 214 18.83 8.25 -0.59
N MET A 215 18.63 7.04 -1.11
CA MET A 215 19.53 5.92 -0.82
C MET A 215 20.80 5.91 -1.68
N TYR A 216 20.70 6.18 -2.98
CA TYR A 216 21.86 6.20 -3.88
C TYR A 216 22.23 7.63 -4.31
N GLY A 217 21.24 8.52 -4.41
CA GLY A 217 21.37 9.75 -5.18
C GLY A 217 21.35 9.44 -6.69
N ASP A 218 21.01 10.43 -7.50
CA ASP A 218 20.81 10.25 -8.95
C ASP A 218 22.16 9.98 -9.62
N MET A 219 22.51 8.69 -9.72
CA MET A 219 23.75 8.18 -10.30
C MET A 219 23.64 8.05 -11.82
N SER A 220 23.15 9.11 -12.48
CA SER A 220 23.14 9.17 -13.95
C SER A 220 24.58 9.10 -14.49
N ASP A 221 24.75 8.45 -15.66
CA ASP A 221 26.05 8.19 -16.31
C ASP A 221 26.89 9.46 -16.63
N GLU A 222 26.34 10.66 -16.41
CA GLU A 222 26.97 11.95 -16.69
C GLU A 222 27.72 12.57 -15.50
N VAL A 223 27.65 11.97 -14.30
CA VAL A 223 28.30 12.51 -13.09
C VAL A 223 29.65 11.82 -12.83
N ASP A 224 30.74 12.59 -12.76
CA ASP A 224 32.06 12.09 -12.36
C ASP A 224 32.08 11.86 -10.83
N ILE A 225 31.94 10.61 -10.40
CA ILE A 225 31.83 10.26 -8.98
C ILE A 225 33.19 9.90 -8.41
N SER A 226 33.66 10.67 -7.42
CA SER A 226 34.92 10.37 -6.74
C SER A 226 34.83 9.05 -5.95
N PRO A 227 35.95 8.34 -5.74
CA PRO A 227 35.99 7.14 -4.91
C PRO A 227 35.44 7.37 -3.48
N GLU A 228 35.67 8.56 -2.92
CA GLU A 228 35.17 8.95 -1.61
C GLU A 228 33.65 9.07 -1.57
N LEU A 229 33.06 9.69 -2.61
CA LEU A 229 31.62 9.83 -2.74
C LEU A 229 30.95 8.48 -2.99
N MET A 230 31.54 7.63 -3.86
CA MET A 230 31.06 6.25 -4.07
C MET A 230 31.06 5.44 -2.78
N LYS A 231 32.11 5.54 -1.96
CA LYS A 231 32.16 4.88 -0.67
C LYS A 231 31.06 5.38 0.27
N LYS A 232 30.84 6.69 0.34
CA LYS A 232 29.79 7.31 1.16
C LYS A 232 28.39 6.85 0.75
N ILE A 233 28.13 6.79 -0.55
CA ILE A 233 26.87 6.26 -1.12
C ILE A 233 26.70 4.79 -0.73
N THR A 234 27.74 3.97 -0.91
CA THR A 234 27.70 2.54 -0.57
C THR A 234 27.46 2.30 0.92
N ASP A 235 28.16 3.05 1.79
CA ASP A 235 27.99 2.95 3.24
C ASP A 235 26.57 3.35 3.65
N HIS A 236 26.02 4.40 3.04
CA HIS A 236 24.64 4.88 3.27
C HIS A 236 23.59 3.85 2.81
N SER A 237 23.69 3.38 1.56
CA SER A 237 22.72 2.45 0.97
C SER A 237 22.72 1.08 1.67
N SER A 238 23.89 0.61 2.13
CA SER A 238 24.01 -0.68 2.84
C SER A 238 23.19 -0.79 4.12
N VAL A 239 22.75 0.34 4.69
CA VAL A 239 21.87 0.32 5.87
C VAL A 239 20.46 -0.11 5.50
N PHE A 240 19.99 0.27 4.31
CA PHE A 240 18.66 -0.05 3.82
C PHE A 240 18.51 -1.52 3.43
N GLU A 241 19.60 -2.29 3.33
CA GLU A 241 19.57 -3.74 3.14
C GLU A 241 19.42 -4.53 4.46
N ARG A 242 19.42 -3.83 5.62
CA ARG A 242 19.31 -4.42 6.97
C ARG A 242 17.87 -4.45 7.46
N ASP A 243 17.63 -5.00 8.65
CA ASP A 243 16.28 -5.06 9.24
C ASP A 243 15.66 -3.68 9.47
N TRP A 244 14.32 -3.69 9.55
CA TRP A 244 13.54 -2.47 9.71
C TRP A 244 13.96 -1.67 10.97
N GLU A 245 14.42 -2.33 12.04
CA GLU A 245 14.88 -1.65 13.25
C GLU A 245 16.17 -0.87 12.97
N ALA A 246 17.11 -1.47 12.24
CA ALA A 246 18.35 -0.80 11.82
C ALA A 246 18.05 0.39 10.90
N ILE A 247 17.15 0.22 9.93
CA ILE A 247 16.75 1.29 8.99
C ILE A 247 16.10 2.45 9.74
N THR A 248 15.13 2.16 10.60
CA THR A 248 14.38 3.18 11.35
C THR A 248 15.26 3.91 12.36
N ASN A 249 16.17 3.20 13.05
CA ASN A 249 17.17 3.83 13.92
C ASN A 249 18.12 4.72 13.12
N TYR A 250 18.56 4.28 11.94
CA TYR A 250 19.44 5.08 11.10
C TYR A 250 18.78 6.39 10.65
N ILE A 251 17.52 6.32 10.24
CA ILE A 251 16.72 7.49 9.86
C ILE A 251 16.50 8.41 11.05
N MET A 252 16.04 7.88 12.18
CA MET A 252 15.58 8.70 13.31
C MET A 252 16.70 9.17 14.24
N ARG A 253 17.85 8.48 14.28
CA ARG A 253 18.91 8.70 15.29
C ARG A 253 20.29 8.99 14.71
N ASP A 254 20.64 8.36 13.59
CA ASP A 254 22.01 8.41 13.05
C ASP A 254 22.15 9.35 11.83
N LYS A 255 21.29 10.37 11.78
CA LYS A 255 21.40 11.49 10.83
C LYS A 255 21.38 11.07 9.36
N ALA A 256 20.60 10.05 8.99
CA ALA A 256 20.47 9.62 7.59
C ALA A 256 20.16 10.79 6.64
N TYR A 257 19.31 11.73 7.07
CA TYR A 257 19.00 12.94 6.32
C TYR A 257 20.21 13.86 6.10
N ASP A 258 21.10 14.03 7.07
CA ASP A 258 22.32 14.84 6.90
C ASP A 258 23.26 14.18 5.88
N VAL A 259 23.39 12.85 5.93
CA VAL A 259 24.22 12.08 4.99
C VAL A 259 23.65 12.19 3.58
N ALA A 260 22.34 11.94 3.41
CA ALA A 260 21.66 12.05 2.12
C ALA A 260 21.75 13.48 1.55
N THR A 261 21.59 14.52 2.38
CA THR A 261 21.72 15.92 1.95
C THR A 261 23.14 16.25 1.51
N ALA A 262 24.14 15.68 2.17
CA ALA A 262 25.52 15.87 1.76
C ALA A 262 25.82 15.15 0.43
N ILE A 263 25.31 13.92 0.24
CA ILE A 263 25.40 13.19 -1.04
C ILE A 263 24.74 13.99 -2.17
N THR A 264 23.48 14.42 -2.01
CA THR A 264 22.76 15.16 -3.07
C THR A 264 23.45 16.47 -3.42
N ARG A 265 24.01 17.18 -2.43
CA ARG A 265 24.79 18.40 -2.67
C ARG A 265 26.07 18.12 -3.46
N GLU A 266 26.80 17.07 -3.12
CA GLU A 266 28.05 16.69 -3.81
C GLU A 266 27.77 16.25 -5.26
N LEU A 267 26.62 15.60 -5.52
CA LEU A 267 26.15 15.25 -6.85
C LEU A 267 25.52 16.43 -7.63
N GLY A 268 25.40 17.62 -7.02
CA GLY A 268 24.79 18.79 -7.67
C GLY A 268 23.26 18.70 -7.84
N ILE A 269 22.60 17.76 -7.16
CA ILE A 269 21.15 17.57 -7.19
C ILE A 269 20.48 18.72 -6.41
N LYS A 270 19.53 19.40 -7.05
CA LYS A 270 18.84 20.58 -6.47
C LYS A 270 17.73 20.21 -5.49
N ASN A 271 17.22 18.98 -5.57
CA ASN A 271 16.11 18.52 -4.74
C ASN A 271 16.59 18.09 -3.37
N ASN A 272 15.83 18.43 -2.33
CA ASN A 272 16.09 17.93 -0.99
C ASN A 272 15.80 16.42 -0.92
N PRO A 273 16.63 15.64 -0.22
CA PRO A 273 16.44 14.20 -0.11
C PRO A 273 15.15 13.90 0.66
N CYS A 274 14.39 12.91 0.18
CA CYS A 274 13.13 12.48 0.74
C CYS A 274 13.17 10.96 0.86
N VAL A 275 13.00 10.41 2.06
CA VAL A 275 13.19 8.96 2.31
C VAL A 275 12.38 8.07 1.39
N ALA A 276 11.20 8.54 0.98
CA ALA A 276 10.31 7.80 0.11
C ALA A 276 9.62 8.72 -0.92
N ARG A 277 9.03 8.12 -1.95
CA ARG A 277 8.27 8.79 -3.01
C ARG A 277 6.86 8.21 -3.13
N GLY A 278 6.00 8.94 -3.83
CA GLY A 278 4.62 8.56 -4.10
C GLY A 278 4.50 7.23 -4.83
N GLU A 279 3.87 6.24 -4.20
CA GLU A 279 3.44 4.99 -4.81
C GLU A 279 1.98 4.70 -4.44
N ASN A 280 1.35 3.75 -5.13
CA ASN A 280 -0.04 3.35 -4.93
C ASN A 280 -0.24 1.84 -4.69
N CYS A 281 0.84 1.09 -4.47
CA CYS A 281 0.79 -0.35 -4.17
C CYS A 281 0.05 -0.67 -2.85
N MET A 282 -0.17 0.32 -1.99
CA MET A 282 -1.20 0.27 -0.95
C MET A 282 -1.91 1.62 -0.88
N LEU A 283 -3.22 1.61 -0.65
CA LEU A 283 -4.01 2.79 -0.32
C LEU A 283 -4.82 2.50 0.93
N LEU A 284 -4.81 3.41 1.90
CA LEU A 284 -5.65 3.31 3.09
C LEU A 284 -6.44 4.60 3.23
N VAL A 285 -7.77 4.47 3.15
CA VAL A 285 -8.67 5.63 3.08
C VAL A 285 -9.78 5.46 4.11
N ALA A 286 -9.90 6.42 5.03
CA ALA A 286 -11.02 6.46 5.96
C ALA A 286 -12.35 6.55 5.18
N TYR A 287 -13.38 5.84 5.61
CA TYR A 287 -14.69 5.92 4.97
C TYR A 287 -15.24 7.36 4.95
N SER A 288 -14.97 8.14 6.00
CA SER A 288 -15.29 9.57 6.08
C SER A 288 -14.53 10.44 5.07
N SER A 289 -13.39 9.97 4.59
CA SER A 289 -12.51 10.69 3.65
C SER A 289 -12.72 10.30 2.18
N VAL A 290 -13.57 9.31 1.89
CA VAL A 290 -13.91 8.93 0.50
C VAL A 290 -14.41 10.11 -0.35
N PRO A 291 -15.27 11.04 0.15
CA PRO A 291 -15.65 12.22 -0.61
C PRO A 291 -14.45 13.12 -0.98
N LEU A 292 -13.51 13.30 -0.05
CA LEU A 292 -12.29 14.07 -0.30
C LEU A 292 -11.37 13.34 -1.29
N PHE A 293 -11.20 12.03 -1.15
CA PHE A 293 -10.43 11.20 -2.07
C PHE A 293 -10.87 11.39 -3.52
N ARG A 294 -12.19 11.42 -3.78
CA ARG A 294 -12.77 11.68 -5.13
C ARG A 294 -12.39 13.04 -5.71
N THR A 295 -12.08 14.03 -4.86
CA THR A 295 -11.64 15.37 -5.30
C THR A 295 -10.13 15.46 -5.50
N CYS A 296 -9.36 14.67 -4.74
CA CYS A 296 -7.89 14.66 -4.79
C CYS A 296 -7.34 13.71 -5.86
N VAL A 297 -8.06 12.64 -6.18
CA VAL A 297 -7.60 11.59 -7.09
C VAL A 297 -8.49 11.53 -8.33
N SER A 298 -7.90 11.86 -9.48
CA SER A 298 -8.57 11.68 -10.77
C SER A 298 -8.88 10.20 -10.98
N GLY A 299 -10.07 9.90 -11.51
CA GLY A 299 -10.45 8.53 -11.87
C GLY A 299 -9.50 7.89 -12.88
N GLY A 300 -8.71 8.69 -13.63
CA GLY A 300 -7.72 8.25 -14.62
C GLY A 300 -6.30 8.02 -14.07
N SER A 301 -6.07 8.19 -12.77
CA SER A 301 -4.72 8.21 -12.19
C SER A 301 -4.11 6.80 -12.11
N MET A 302 -2.98 6.60 -12.78
CA MET A 302 -2.18 5.36 -12.65
C MET A 302 -1.23 5.39 -11.45
N VAL A 303 -0.95 6.58 -10.90
CA VAL A 303 -0.16 6.79 -9.69
C VAL A 303 -0.96 7.68 -8.75
N VAL A 304 -1.04 7.27 -7.48
CA VAL A 304 -1.79 7.97 -6.44
C VAL A 304 -0.86 8.26 -5.27
N ASP A 305 -0.39 9.49 -5.20
CA ASP A 305 0.42 9.99 -4.10
C ASP A 305 -0.43 10.90 -3.21
N LEU A 306 -0.83 10.37 -2.05
CA LEU A 306 -1.69 11.08 -1.10
C LEU A 306 -0.91 11.95 -0.11
N HIS A 307 0.42 11.88 -0.14
CA HIS A 307 1.30 12.63 0.75
C HIS A 307 1.76 13.95 0.15
N ARG A 308 1.47 14.13 -1.15
CA ARG A 308 1.69 15.36 -1.91
C ARG A 308 0.65 16.41 -1.57
N THR A 309 0.62 16.85 -0.31
CA THR A 309 -0.10 18.05 0.10
C THR A 309 0.77 19.25 -0.23
N ASP A 310 0.41 19.96 -1.30
CA ASP A 310 0.64 21.38 -1.54
C ASP A 310 1.94 21.94 -0.92
N THR A 311 3.05 21.41 -1.42
CA THR A 311 4.38 22.05 -1.56
C THR A 311 5.29 22.35 -0.37
N GLU A 312 4.93 22.08 0.90
CA GLU A 312 5.89 22.23 2.02
C GLU A 312 6.11 20.98 2.88
N PHE A 313 5.13 20.08 3.02
CA PHE A 313 5.23 18.91 3.92
C PHE A 313 5.30 17.56 3.21
N TYR A 314 5.72 17.57 1.94
CA TYR A 314 5.83 16.34 1.14
C TYR A 314 6.77 15.32 1.79
N ARG A 315 7.96 15.79 2.24
CA ARG A 315 9.00 14.90 2.75
C ARG A 315 8.62 14.32 4.10
N GLU A 316 7.98 15.13 4.90
CA GLU A 316 7.54 14.89 6.26
C GLU A 316 6.41 13.86 6.27
N ASN A 317 5.41 14.02 5.40
CA ASN A 317 4.31 13.06 5.28
C ASN A 317 4.79 11.71 4.75
N HIS A 318 5.65 11.71 3.72
CA HIS A 318 6.27 10.48 3.22
C HIS A 318 7.08 9.78 4.31
N THR A 319 7.88 10.53 5.07
CA THR A 319 8.68 9.98 6.19
C THR A 319 7.80 9.43 7.30
N LEU A 320 6.76 10.18 7.70
CA LEU A 320 5.80 9.76 8.71
C LEU A 320 5.15 8.42 8.34
N ILE A 321 4.73 8.27 7.09
CA ILE A 321 4.02 7.07 6.65
C ILE A 321 5.01 5.92 6.44
N TYR A 322 6.19 6.19 5.88
CA TYR A 322 7.23 5.18 5.69
C TYR A 322 7.65 4.54 7.02
N LEU A 323 7.98 5.38 8.02
CA LEU A 323 8.37 4.89 9.34
C LEU A 323 7.25 4.11 10.05
N GLN A 324 5.98 4.46 9.82
CA GLN A 324 4.84 3.73 10.38
C GLN A 324 4.59 2.37 9.71
N LEU A 325 4.92 2.23 8.42
CA LEU A 325 4.60 1.04 7.62
C LEU A 325 5.75 0.03 7.51
N ILE A 326 7.00 0.49 7.50
CA ILE A 326 8.19 -0.37 7.32
C ILE A 326 8.25 -1.59 8.27
N PRO A 327 7.78 -1.54 9.54
CA PRO A 327 7.81 -2.73 10.40
C PRO A 327 6.77 -3.79 10.01
N TYR A 328 5.78 -3.44 9.20
CA TYR A 328 4.56 -4.24 8.99
C TYR A 328 4.39 -4.72 7.56
N MET A 329 4.95 -4.01 6.58
CA MET A 329 4.75 -4.31 5.18
C MET A 329 5.95 -3.91 4.34
N LYS A 330 6.18 -4.68 3.27
CA LYS A 330 7.23 -4.47 2.29
C LYS A 330 6.71 -4.73 0.87
N HIS A 331 7.13 -3.94 -0.10
CA HIS A 331 6.85 -4.19 -1.51
C HIS A 331 7.82 -5.27 -2.07
N MET A 332 7.37 -6.20 -2.92
CA MET A 332 8.27 -7.29 -3.38
C MET A 332 9.46 -6.83 -4.24
N SER A 333 9.34 -5.69 -4.94
CA SER A 333 10.49 -5.07 -5.62
C SER A 333 11.30 -4.14 -4.73
N ASP A 334 10.88 -3.96 -3.48
CA ASP A 334 11.64 -3.21 -2.49
C ASP A 334 12.90 -4.04 -2.16
N CYS A 335 14.06 -3.52 -2.54
CA CYS A 335 15.34 -4.13 -2.20
C CYS A 335 15.73 -3.88 -0.75
N THR A 336 14.97 -3.07 0.01
CA THR A 336 15.26 -2.79 1.41
C THR A 336 14.93 -3.99 2.30
N TRP A 337 15.87 -4.39 3.16
CA TRP A 337 15.85 -5.58 4.02
C TRP A 337 15.64 -6.95 3.31
N VAL A 338 16.67 -7.82 3.26
CA VAL A 338 16.60 -9.20 2.72
C VAL A 338 16.50 -10.25 3.82
#